data_AF-A0A6V7I8V1-F1
#
_entry.id   AF-A0A6V7I8V1-F1
#
_cell.length_a   1.000
_cell.length_b   1.000
_cell.length_c   1.000
_cell.angle_alpha   90.00
_cell.angle_beta   90.00
_cell.angle_gamma   90.00
#
_symmetry.space_group_name_H-M   'P 1'
#
loop_
_entity.id
_entity.type
_entity.pdbx_description
1 polymer ?
#
loop_
_entity_poly.entity_id
_entity_poly.type
_entity_poly.pdbx_seq_one_letter_code
_entity_poly.pdbx_strand_id
1 'polypeptide(L)'
;YLGKFPNTYTFTKRLAEQIVYDYSHAIPCVIFRPSIVISSLAEPMPGWIDNFNGPVGMLIGGGKGILQVLFGSKHVTADFIPVDVAIKAMLTASWKRGLVT
;
A
#
# COMPACT_ATOMS: atom_id res chain seq x y z
N TYR A 1 -19.00 13.46 -7.99
CA TYR A 1 -18.01 12.74 -8.81
C TYR A 1 -17.29 11.60 -8.07
N LEU A 2 -16.85 11.76 -6.81
CA LEU A 2 -16.13 10.68 -6.09
C LEU A 2 -17.00 9.68 -5.30
N GLY A 3 -18.29 9.96 -5.11
CA GLY A 3 -19.21 9.04 -4.42
C GLY A 3 -18.71 8.68 -3.01
N LYS A 4 -18.55 7.37 -2.74
CA LYS A 4 -18.09 6.83 -1.45
C LYS A 4 -16.55 6.74 -1.32
N PHE A 5 -15.79 7.13 -2.34
CA PHE A 5 -14.34 6.98 -2.34
C PHE A 5 -13.67 8.17 -1.64
N PRO A 6 -12.68 7.93 -0.76
CA PRO A 6 -12.03 8.98 0.00
C PRO A 6 -11.17 9.92 -0.87
N ASN A 7 -10.69 9.46 -2.02
CA ASN A 7 -9.92 10.27 -2.96
C ASN A 7 -9.95 9.68 -4.38
N THR A 8 -9.43 10.42 -5.36
CA THR A 8 -9.33 9.98 -6.76
C THR A 8 -8.44 8.75 -6.93
N TYR A 9 -7.40 8.58 -6.10
CA TYR A 9 -6.51 7.41 -6.16
C TYR A 9 -7.24 6.11 -5.85
N THR A 10 -8.02 6.06 -4.77
CA THR A 10 -8.80 4.88 -4.39
C THR A 10 -9.87 4.54 -5.44
N PHE A 11 -10.47 5.57 -6.06
CA PHE A 11 -11.38 5.40 -7.17
C PHE A 11 -10.69 4.76 -8.38
N THR A 12 -9.54 5.29 -8.83
CA THR A 12 -8.83 4.76 -10.00
C THR A 12 -8.28 3.36 -9.75
N LYS A 13 -7.80 3.06 -8.54
CA LYS A 13 -7.39 1.70 -8.16
C LYS A 13 -8.55 0.71 -8.19
N ARG A 14 -9.74 1.10 -7.73
CA ARG A 14 -10.94 0.25 -7.82
C ARG A 14 -11.33 -0.05 -9.27
N LEU A 15 -11.25 0.94 -10.16
CA LEU A 15 -11.47 0.73 -11.59
C LEU A 15 -10.44 -0.22 -12.20
N ALA A 16 -9.16 -0.07 -11.83
CA ALA A 16 -8.12 -0.98 -12.29
C ALA A 16 -8.35 -2.43 -11.84
N GLU A 17 -8.80 -2.65 -10.60
CA GLU A 17 -9.18 -3.98 -10.12
C GLU A 17 -10.32 -4.61 -10.92
N GLN A 18 -11.31 -3.79 -11.33
CA GLN A 18 -12.41 -4.28 -12.17
C GLN A 18 -11.88 -4.76 -13.52
N ILE A 19 -10.99 -3.99 -14.15
CA ILE A 19 -10.37 -4.39 -15.41
C ILE A 19 -9.59 -5.71 -15.22
N VAL A 20 -8.78 -5.83 -14.17
CA VAL A 20 -8.05 -7.08 -13.89
C VAL A 20 -9.00 -8.27 -13.68
N TYR A 21 -10.15 -8.04 -13.04
CA TYR A 21 -11.19 -9.05 -12.87
C TYR A 21 -11.80 -9.47 -14.21
N ASP A 22 -12.12 -8.52 -15.09
CA ASP A 22 -12.71 -8.80 -16.41
C ASP A 22 -11.78 -9.67 -17.27
N TYR A 23 -10.45 -9.49 -17.16
CA TYR A 23 -9.44 -10.30 -17.85
C TYR A 23 -9.01 -11.57 -17.09
N SER A 24 -9.55 -11.84 -15.90
CA SER A 24 -9.12 -12.96 -15.05
C SER A 24 -9.36 -14.35 -15.65
N HIS A 25 -10.26 -14.45 -16.62
CA HIS A 25 -10.53 -15.67 -17.38
C HIS A 25 -9.49 -15.94 -18.47
N ALA A 26 -8.80 -14.91 -18.95
CA ALA A 26 -7.85 -15.01 -20.06
C ALA A 26 -6.39 -15.15 -19.58
N ILE A 27 -6.06 -14.55 -18.43
CA ILE A 27 -4.70 -14.58 -17.87
C ILE A 27 -4.73 -14.89 -16.37
N PRO A 28 -3.82 -15.73 -15.85
CA PRO A 28 -3.69 -15.92 -14.41
C PRO A 28 -3.32 -14.60 -13.73
N CYS A 29 -4.24 -14.05 -12.94
CA CYS A 29 -4.03 -12.80 -12.24
C CYS A 29 -4.27 -12.93 -10.73
N VAL A 30 -3.72 -11.98 -9.97
CA VAL A 30 -3.91 -11.80 -8.53
C VAL A 30 -4.15 -10.32 -8.25
N ILE A 31 -5.18 -10.02 -7.48
CA ILE A 31 -5.42 -8.66 -6.96
C ILE A 31 -4.82 -8.60 -5.55
N PHE A 32 -3.66 -7.95 -5.41
CA PHE A 32 -2.99 -7.75 -4.14
C PHE A 32 -3.35 -6.37 -3.56
N ARG A 33 -3.90 -6.34 -2.34
CA ARG A 33 -4.34 -5.11 -1.65
C ARG A 33 -3.52 -4.89 -0.37
N PRO A 34 -2.32 -4.30 -0.47
CA PRO A 34 -1.54 -3.98 0.72
C PRO A 34 -2.18 -2.82 1.50
N SER A 35 -1.85 -2.72 2.78
CA SER A 35 -2.11 -1.53 3.58
C SER A 35 -1.11 -0.41 3.25
N ILE A 36 -1.03 0.64 4.05
CA ILE A 36 -0.15 1.77 3.77
C ILE A 36 1.31 1.33 3.93
N VAL A 37 2.04 1.28 2.82
CA VAL A 37 3.42 0.81 2.81
C VAL A 37 4.35 1.84 3.48
N ILE A 38 5.18 1.38 4.40
CA ILE A 38 6.19 2.17 5.11
C ILE A 38 7.60 1.58 4.93
N SER A 39 8.59 2.20 5.58
CA SER A 39 9.97 1.76 5.58
C SER A 39 10.12 0.27 5.92
N SER A 40 11.15 -0.34 5.34
CA SER A 40 11.43 -1.77 5.53
C SER A 40 11.68 -2.12 7.00
N LEU A 41 11.27 -3.33 7.35
CA LEU A 41 11.53 -3.91 8.66
C LEU A 41 12.95 -4.48 8.74
N ALA A 42 13.37 -5.24 7.72
CA ALA A 42 14.64 -5.95 7.71
C ALA A 42 15.45 -5.75 6.41
N GLU A 43 14.82 -5.88 5.24
CA GLU A 43 15.53 -5.89 3.95
C GLU A 43 15.16 -4.68 3.07
N PRO A 44 16.10 -4.07 2.34
CA PRO A 44 17.53 -4.40 2.24
C PRO A 44 18.37 -3.96 3.47
N MET A 45 17.84 -3.04 4.27
CA MET A 45 18.37 -2.68 5.60
C MET A 45 17.22 -2.08 6.42
N PRO A 46 17.18 -2.25 7.75
CA PRO A 46 16.10 -1.71 8.57
C PRO A 46 15.91 -0.20 8.38
N GLY A 47 14.67 0.24 8.18
CA GLY A 47 14.35 1.66 7.97
C GLY A 47 14.59 2.17 6.55
N TRP A 48 15.04 1.33 5.62
CA TRP A 48 15.20 1.72 4.22
C TRP A 48 13.87 2.15 3.58
N ILE A 49 13.90 3.22 2.81
CA ILE A 49 12.79 3.72 2.00
C ILE A 49 13.30 4.42 0.74
N ASP A 50 12.52 4.39 -0.32
CA ASP A 50 12.81 5.02 -1.62
C ASP A 50 12.35 6.49 -1.69
N ASN A 51 11.31 6.86 -0.92
CA ASN A 51 10.74 8.20 -0.93
C ASN A 51 10.13 8.59 0.43
N PHE A 52 9.90 9.88 0.65
CA PHE A 52 9.28 10.39 1.88
C PHE A 52 7.78 10.70 1.72
N ASN A 53 7.09 10.04 0.79
CA ASN A 53 5.71 10.39 0.50
C ASN A 53 4.77 9.97 1.64
N GLY A 54 3.75 10.82 1.87
CA GLY A 54 2.65 10.53 2.78
C GLY A 54 3.10 10.30 4.23
N PRO A 55 2.81 9.13 4.83
CA PRO A 55 3.03 8.91 6.26
C PRO A 55 4.50 8.91 6.68
N VAL A 56 5.42 8.53 5.81
CA VAL A 56 6.84 8.46 6.21
C VAL A 56 7.45 9.85 6.36
N GLY A 57 7.13 10.78 5.44
CA GLY A 57 7.48 12.19 5.61
C GLY A 57 6.85 12.80 6.87
N MET A 58 5.62 12.39 7.18
CA MET A 58 4.92 12.80 8.40
C MET A 58 5.64 12.32 9.67
N LEU A 59 6.02 11.03 9.73
CA LEU A 59 6.73 10.43 10.84
C LEU A 59 8.11 11.05 11.05
N ILE A 60 8.86 11.30 9.97
CA ILE A 60 10.18 11.95 10.03
C ILE A 60 10.04 13.40 10.49
N GLY A 61 9.08 14.15 9.94
CA GLY A 61 8.80 15.52 10.34
C GLY A 61 8.45 15.63 11.82
N GLY A 62 7.63 14.70 12.33
CA GLY A 62 7.27 14.61 13.74
C GLY A 62 8.46 14.21 14.61
N GLY A 63 9.21 13.19 14.22
CA GLY A 63 10.40 12.73 14.94
C GLY A 63 11.52 13.78 15.01
N LYS A 64 11.62 14.65 14.00
CA LYS A 64 12.56 15.80 14.00
C LYS A 64 12.00 17.05 14.68
N GLY A 65 10.76 17.04 15.16
CA GLY A 65 10.09 18.18 15.79
C GLY A 65 9.71 19.32 14.82
N ILE A 66 9.82 19.11 13.52
CA ILE A 66 9.43 20.08 12.48
C ILE A 66 7.91 20.10 12.35
N LEU A 67 7.30 18.92 12.33
CA LEU A 67 5.85 18.76 12.25
C LEU A 67 5.27 18.65 13.67
N GLN A 68 4.64 19.71 14.13
CA GLN A 68 4.13 19.81 15.50
C GLN A 68 2.63 19.49 15.62
N VAL A 69 1.86 19.66 14.55
CA VAL A 69 0.41 19.50 14.54
C VAL A 69 -0.02 18.70 13.32
N LEU A 70 -0.95 17.76 13.53
CA LEU A 70 -1.57 16.95 12.50
C LEU A 70 -3.07 17.10 12.53
N PHE A 71 -3.66 17.34 11.37
CA PHE A 71 -5.10 17.38 11.20
C PHE A 71 -5.62 15.96 10.89
N GLY A 72 -6.35 15.38 11.82
CA GLY A 72 -6.89 14.03 11.67
C GLY A 72 -7.94 13.69 12.72
N SER A 73 -8.79 12.72 12.41
CA SER A 73 -9.75 12.17 13.37
C SER A 73 -9.06 11.23 14.35
N LYS A 74 -9.40 11.35 15.64
CA LYS A 74 -8.92 10.43 16.70
C LYS A 74 -9.48 9.00 16.56
N HIS A 75 -10.50 8.82 15.72
CA HIS A 75 -11.15 7.54 15.48
C HIS A 75 -10.63 6.84 14.21
N VAL A 76 -9.64 7.42 13.52
CA VAL A 76 -9.04 6.77 12.34
C VAL A 76 -8.01 5.75 12.78
N THR A 77 -8.08 4.54 12.23
CA THR A 77 -7.02 3.53 12.38
C THR A 77 -6.19 3.55 11.11
N ALA A 78 -4.88 3.81 11.24
CA ALA A 78 -3.96 3.75 10.13
C ALA A 78 -3.27 2.37 10.14
N ASP A 79 -3.56 1.56 9.13
CA ASP A 79 -2.95 0.25 8.93
C ASP A 79 -1.69 0.40 8.07
N PHE A 80 -0.56 -0.03 8.62
CA PHE A 80 0.77 0.09 7.99
C PHE A 80 1.40 -1.28 7.79
N ILE A 81 2.09 -1.43 6.66
CA ILE A 81 2.86 -2.64 6.34
C ILE A 81 4.29 -2.25 5.92
N PRO A 82 5.33 -2.91 6.46
CA PRO A 82 6.68 -2.71 5.96
C PRO A 82 6.81 -3.14 4.49
N VAL A 83 7.57 -2.37 3.70
CA VAL A 83 7.73 -2.64 2.26
C VAL A 83 8.27 -4.04 1.98
N ASP A 84 9.23 -4.54 2.74
CA ASP A 84 9.81 -5.86 2.56
C ASP A 84 8.81 -6.99 2.81
N VAL A 85 7.93 -6.82 3.80
CA VAL A 85 6.83 -7.76 4.06
C VAL A 85 5.81 -7.72 2.91
N ALA A 86 5.44 -6.53 2.45
CA ALA A 86 4.48 -6.36 1.35
C ALA A 86 4.99 -7.00 0.05
N ILE A 87 6.26 -6.81 -0.29
CA ILE A 87 6.88 -7.42 -1.48
C ILE A 87 6.93 -8.95 -1.35
N LYS A 88 7.35 -9.49 -0.20
CA LYS A 88 7.34 -10.95 0.03
C LYS A 88 5.94 -11.55 -0.11
N ALA A 89 4.92 -10.88 0.44
CA ALA A 89 3.53 -11.31 0.32
C ALA A 89 3.04 -11.29 -1.14
N MET A 90 3.40 -10.26 -1.91
CA MET A 90 3.05 -10.16 -3.32
C MET A 90 3.74 -11.26 -4.16
N LEU A 91 5.02 -11.53 -3.91
CA LEU A 91 5.77 -12.59 -4.60
C LEU A 91 5.18 -13.97 -4.29
N THR A 92 4.90 -14.25 -3.02
CA THR A 92 4.29 -15.52 -2.60
C THR A 92 2.89 -15.72 -3.17
N ALA A 93 2.06 -14.66 -3.23
CA ALA A 93 0.75 -14.72 -3.85
C ALA A 93 0.83 -15.00 -5.36
N SER A 94 1.76 -14.34 -6.05
CA SER A 94 2.01 -14.53 -7.48
C SER A 94 2.49 -15.94 -7.78
N TRP A 95 3.45 -16.44 -7.00
CA TRP A 95 3.94 -17.82 -7.06
C TRP A 95 2.80 -18.83 -6.87
N LYS A 96 1.98 -18.65 -5.83
CA LYS A 96 0.86 -19.55 -5.55
C LYS A 96 -0.15 -19.60 -6.69
N ARG A 97 -0.44 -18.46 -7.33
CA ARG A 97 -1.32 -18.41 -8.51
C ARG A 97 -0.69 -19.11 -9.72
N GLY A 98 0.61 -18.93 -9.94
CA GLY A 98 1.35 -19.54 -11.05
C GLY A 98 1.45 -21.06 -10.98
N LEU A 99 1.35 -21.66 -9.79
CA LEU A 99 1.31 -23.12 -9.63
C LEU A 99 -0.06 -23.74 -9.97
N VAL A 100 -1.12 -22.93 -10.01
CA VAL A 100 -2.47 -23.36 -10.39
C VAL A 100 -2.70 -22.90 -11.83
N THR A 101 -2.01 -23.54 -12.76
CA THR A 101 -2.25 -23.46 -14.22
C THR A 101 -3.27 -24.49 -14.65
#